data_AF-A0A662E424-F1
#
_entry.id   AF-A0A662E424-F1
#
_cell.length_a   1.000
_cell.length_b   1.000
_cell.length_c   1.000
_cell.angle_alpha   90.00
_cell.angle_beta   90.00
_cell.angle_gamma   90.00
#
_symmetry.space_group_name_H-M   'P 1'
#
loop_
_entity.id
_entity.type
_entity.pdbx_description
1 polymer ?
#
loop_
_entity_poly.entity_id
_entity_poly.type
_entity_poly.pdbx_seq_one_letter_code
_entity_poly.pdbx_strand_id
1 'polypeptide(L)' 'MDLELKGKSVVVTGAGSNIGRAIALGFAKEGAALTLGDIDAVQ' A
#
# COMPACT_ATOMS: atom_id res chain seq x y z
N MET A 1 -4.53 2.61 18.18
CA MET A 1 -4.78 4.02 17.85
C MET A 1 -5.60 4.03 16.59
N ASP A 2 -6.71 4.76 16.55
CA ASP A 2 -7.48 4.92 15.31
C ASP A 2 -6.80 6.02 14.48
N LEU A 3 -6.45 5.70 13.23
CA LEU A 3 -5.79 6.62 12.31
C LEU A 3 -6.77 7.26 11.31
N GLU A 4 -8.05 6.88 11.35
CA GLU A 4 -9.11 7.41 10.46
C GLU A 4 -8.81 7.22 8.96
N LEU A 5 -8.07 6.17 8.60
CA LEU A 5 -7.65 5.87 7.22
C LEU A 5 -8.64 5.00 6.45
N LYS A 6 -9.67 4.46 7.12
CA LYS A 6 -10.67 3.60 6.49
C LYS A 6 -11.34 4.29 5.30
N GLY A 7 -11.28 3.64 4.14
CA GLY A 7 -11.86 4.14 2.89
C GLY A 7 -11.11 5.33 2.26
N LYS A 8 -10.03 5.84 2.85
CA LYS A 8 -9.19 6.86 2.22
C LYS A 8 -8.45 6.27 1.03
N SER A 9 -8.31 7.05 -0.03
CA SER A 9 -7.54 6.66 -1.22
C SER A 9 -6.06 6.85 -0.97
N VAL A 10 -5.26 5.80 -1.15
CA VAL A 10 -3.80 5.81 -0.96
C VAL A 10 -3.12 5.19 -2.18
N VAL A 11 -2.11 5.90 -2.72
CA VAL A 11 -1.27 5.40 -3.81
C VAL A 11 0.07 4.97 -3.24
N VAL A 12 0.51 3.74 -3.54
CA VAL A 12 1.84 3.24 -3.15
C VAL A 12 2.57 2.80 -4.41
N THR A 13 3.73 3.43 -4.67
CA THR A 13 4.66 3.01 -5.73
C THR A 13 5.75 2.10 -5.14
N GLY A 14 6.32 1.21 -5.95
CA GLY A 14 7.25 0.19 -5.44
C GLY A 14 6.58 -0.81 -4.49
N ALA A 15 5.26 -1.00 -4.63
CA ALA A 15 4.43 -1.76 -3.69
C ALA A 15 4.66 -3.30 -3.72
N GLY A 16 5.43 -3.80 -4.69
CA GLY A 16 5.63 -5.21 -4.96
C GLY A 16 6.63 -5.89 -4.01
N SER A 17 7.59 -5.14 -3.43
CA SER A 17 8.65 -5.74 -2.62
C SER A 17 9.05 -4.91 -1.39
N ASN A 18 9.78 -5.55 -0.48
CA ASN A 18 10.45 -4.94 0.67
C ASN A 18 9.57 -3.92 1.42
N ILE A 19 10.03 -2.67 1.49
CA ILE A 19 9.38 -1.60 2.25
C ILE A 19 8.05 -1.20 1.60
N GLY A 20 7.97 -1.10 0.27
CA GLY A 20 6.73 -0.70 -0.38
C GLY A 20 5.61 -1.72 -0.15
N ARG A 21 5.94 -3.02 -0.16
CA ARG A 21 5.00 -4.08 0.24
C ARG A 21 4.58 -3.95 1.70
N ALA A 22 5.51 -3.67 2.61
CA ALA A 22 5.18 -3.46 4.02
C ALA A 22 4.26 -2.25 4.24
N ILE A 23 4.50 -1.15 3.52
CA ILE A 23 3.67 0.06 3.54
C ILE A 23 2.25 -0.26 3.03
N ALA A 24 2.13 -0.92 1.87
CA ALA A 24 0.84 -1.31 1.31
C ALA A 24 0.03 -2.18 2.29
N LEU A 25 0.67 -3.17 2.91
CA LEU A 25 0.04 -4.03 3.90
C LEU A 25 -0.35 -3.27 5.19
N GLY A 26 0.44 -2.27 5.59
CA GLY A 26 0.09 -1.39 6.70
C GLY A 26 -1.21 -0.64 6.45
N PHE A 27 -1.30 0.08 5.32
CA PHE A 27 -2.53 0.80 4.97
C PHE A 27 -3.72 -0.12 4.71
N ALA A 28 -3.49 -1.33 4.20
CA ALA A 28 -4.55 -2.32 4.01
C ALA A 28 -5.17 -2.75 5.35
N LYS A 29 -4.35 -2.93 6.40
CA LYS A 29 -4.82 -3.25 7.75
C LYS A 29 -5.68 -2.13 8.35
N GLU A 30 -5.39 -0.88 8.00
CA GLU A 30 -6.17 0.29 8.41
C GLU A 30 -7.46 0.47 7.56
N GLY A 31 -7.71 -0.41 6.58
CA GLY A 31 -8.92 -0.38 5.75
C GLY A 31 -8.92 0.70 4.67
N ALA A 32 -7.75 1.22 4.28
CA ALA A 32 -7.63 2.18 3.19
C ALA A 32 -7.94 1.53 1.82
N ALA A 33 -8.40 2.35 0.87
CA ALA A 33 -8.56 1.96 -0.53
C ALA A 33 -7.23 2.21 -1.27
N LEU A 34 -6.61 1.14 -1.76
CA LEU A 34 -5.24 1.19 -2.26
C LEU A 34 -5.17 1.12 -3.78
N THR A 35 -4.37 2.02 -4.37
CA THR A 35 -3.85 1.89 -5.74
C THR A 35 -2.37 1.56 -5.65
N LEU A 36 -1.99 0.36 -6.09
CA LEU A 36 -0.63 -0.14 -5.98
C LEU A 36 0.02 -0.13 -7.36
N GLY A 37 1.19 0.51 -7.46
CA GLY A 37 2.00 0.53 -8.66
C GLY A 37 3.38 -0.07 -8.38
N ASP A 38 3.82 -0.98 -9.23
CA ASP A 38 5.18 -1.51 -9.23
C ASP A 38 5.58 -1.86 -10.67
N ILE A 39 6.88 -1.93 -10.94
CA ILE A 39 7.42 -2.35 -12.22
C ILE A 39 8.38 -3.49 -11.91
N ASP A 40 7.98 -4.69 -12.28
CA ASP A 40 8.88 -5.84 -12.28
C ASP A 40 9.31 -6.13 -13.72
N ALA A 41 10.48 -5.62 -14.08
CA ALA A 41 11.02 -5.77 -15.43
C ALA A 41 11.70 -7.15 -15.64
N VAL A 42 11.99 -7.88 -14.56
CA VAL A 42 12.81 -9.10 -14.59
C VAL A 42 12.42 -10.02 -13.43
N GLN A 43 11.28 -10.71 -13.55
CA GLN A 43 10.89 -11.76 -12.59
C GLN A 43 11.12 -13.15 -13.14
#